data_AF-A0A6S7GEH6-F1
#
_entry.id   AF-A0A6S7GEH6-F1
#
_cell.length_a   1.000
_cell.length_b   1.000
_cell.length_c   1.000
_cell.angle_alpha   90.00
_cell.angle_beta   90.00
_cell.angle_gamma   90.00
#
_symmetry.space_group_name_H-M   'P 1'
#
loop_
_entity.id
_entity.type
_entity.pdbx_description
1 polymer ?
#
loop_
_entity_poly.entity_id
_entity_poly.type
_entity_poly.pdbx_seq_one_letter_code
_entity_poly.pdbx_strand_id
1 'polypeptide(L)'
;MKYDLEYYSSSKLKRTLEDLKKSATKSLKESYCSVRKPQLNIELYHVIPDELHLLLRIMDVLINNLVKDAINWDDSDNWKRKKSEHTNTHLTELKDARRSCGISFDVWEKKNADGKGSGQYDFTSHMGADKKKLLKELPSKFNGIIRPETCNTVEEIWQKFYIIYAMITCKKPTAEMMTDYHGKTKEWINLFISMRDKMNGYKKANITPYMHIMVYHIPKFFELYKTIKVFTGQGVERNNDVARNIVLHKSNKFDSTGDILRLESRQWELKNQERSKRKYEKRNDHYWEHELHLARKDKSRKLN
;
A
#
# COMPACT_ATOMS: atom_id res chain seq x y z
N MET A 1 3.14 -20.81 10.65
CA MET A 1 3.31 -21.55 9.38
C MET A 1 3.95 -22.90 9.68
N LYS A 2 3.36 -24.02 9.22
CA LYS A 2 3.81 -25.38 9.59
C LYS A 2 4.86 -25.95 8.62
N TYR A 3 4.76 -25.63 7.34
CA TYR A 3 5.52 -26.29 6.29
C TYR A 3 6.95 -25.76 6.16
N ASP A 4 7.81 -26.57 5.55
CA ASP A 4 9.12 -26.14 5.09
C ASP A 4 9.03 -25.31 3.81
N LEU A 5 10.18 -24.82 3.32
CA LEU A 5 10.26 -23.97 2.14
C LEU A 5 9.85 -24.72 0.85
N GLU A 6 10.12 -26.02 0.78
CA GLU A 6 9.92 -26.82 -0.43
C GLU A 6 8.49 -27.31 -0.59
N TYR A 7 7.69 -27.33 0.49
CA TYR A 7 6.36 -27.91 0.49
C TYR A 7 5.49 -27.47 -0.70
N TYR A 8 5.33 -26.15 -0.92
CA TYR A 8 4.53 -25.62 -2.02
C TYR A 8 5.22 -25.67 -3.39
N SER A 9 6.52 -25.92 -3.41
CA SER A 9 7.33 -26.10 -4.62
C SER A 9 7.52 -27.57 -5.01
N SER A 10 7.10 -28.49 -4.15
CA SER A 10 7.18 -29.93 -4.38
C SER A 10 6.38 -30.34 -5.62
N SER A 11 6.84 -31.37 -6.33
CA SER A 11 6.22 -31.83 -7.58
C SER A 11 4.72 -32.14 -7.46
N LYS A 12 4.24 -32.50 -6.26
CA LYS A 12 2.83 -32.79 -5.98
C LYS A 12 1.96 -31.53 -5.87
N LEU A 13 2.53 -30.40 -5.45
CA LEU A 13 1.79 -29.16 -5.15
C LEU A 13 2.12 -28.02 -6.11
N LYS A 14 3.29 -28.04 -6.74
CA LYS A 14 3.70 -27.07 -7.76
C LYS A 14 2.72 -27.12 -8.92
N ARG A 15 2.16 -25.96 -9.25
CA ARG A 15 1.27 -25.80 -10.41
C ARG A 15 2.07 -25.32 -11.61
N THR A 16 1.70 -25.80 -12.79
CA THR A 16 2.18 -25.32 -14.08
C THR A 16 1.09 -24.48 -14.78
N LEU A 17 1.48 -23.74 -15.81
CA LEU A 17 0.51 -23.04 -16.67
C LEU A 17 -0.48 -24.03 -17.32
N GLU A 18 -0.03 -25.23 -17.66
CA GLU A 18 -0.90 -26.29 -18.18
C GLU A 18 -1.92 -26.76 -17.14
N ASP A 19 -1.50 -26.94 -15.89
CA ASP A 19 -2.41 -27.31 -14.80
C ASP A 19 -3.47 -26.25 -14.59
N LEU A 20 -3.10 -24.96 -14.68
CA LEU A 20 -4.07 -23.86 -14.58
C LEU A 20 -5.09 -23.88 -15.72
N LYS A 21 -4.63 -24.14 -16.95
CA LYS A 21 -5.50 -24.28 -18.12
C LYS A 21 -6.46 -25.46 -17.97
N LYS A 22 -5.97 -26.62 -17.48
CA LYS A 22 -6.77 -27.83 -17.22
C LYS A 22 -7.77 -27.62 -16.09
N SER A 23 -7.39 -26.91 -15.02
CA SER A 23 -8.32 -26.60 -13.93
C SER A 23 -9.43 -25.64 -14.36
N ALA A 24 -9.13 -24.70 -15.25
CA ALA A 24 -10.10 -23.72 -15.76
C ALA A 24 -11.18 -24.30 -16.67
N THR A 25 -11.03 -25.54 -17.16
CA THR A 25 -12.06 -26.22 -17.96
C THR A 25 -13.01 -27.06 -17.10
N LYS A 26 -12.75 -27.19 -15.79
CA LYS A 26 -13.60 -27.94 -14.88
C LYS A 26 -14.81 -27.13 -14.44
N SER A 27 -15.85 -27.80 -13.98
CA SER A 27 -17.03 -27.14 -13.42
C SER A 27 -16.64 -26.26 -12.22
N LEU A 28 -17.41 -25.21 -11.94
CA LEU A 28 -17.15 -24.30 -10.80
C LEU A 28 -16.97 -25.04 -9.46
N LYS A 29 -17.72 -26.14 -9.26
CA LYS A 29 -17.65 -26.99 -8.06
C LYS A 29 -16.37 -27.83 -7.96
N GLU A 30 -15.65 -28.00 -9.07
CA GLU A 30 -14.42 -28.80 -9.19
C GLU A 30 -13.18 -27.94 -9.53
N SER A 31 -13.37 -26.63 -9.68
CA SER A 31 -12.32 -25.66 -10.03
C SER A 31 -11.44 -25.31 -8.82
N TYR A 32 -10.64 -26.25 -8.37
CA TYR A 32 -9.63 -26.02 -7.33
C TYR A 32 -8.39 -25.34 -7.96
N CYS A 33 -8.42 -24.01 -8.14
CA CYS A 33 -7.26 -23.10 -8.32
C CYS A 33 -7.56 -21.97 -9.33
N SER A 34 -8.00 -22.31 -10.54
CA SER A 34 -8.31 -21.33 -11.59
C SER A 34 -9.72 -21.53 -12.09
N VAL A 35 -10.53 -20.48 -11.97
CA VAL A 35 -11.92 -20.47 -12.45
C VAL A 35 -11.99 -20.15 -13.95
N ARG A 36 -10.98 -19.46 -14.47
CA ARG A 36 -10.94 -19.00 -15.87
C ARG A 36 -9.58 -19.30 -16.49
N LYS A 37 -9.57 -19.51 -17.81
CA LYS A 37 -8.33 -19.73 -18.55
C LYS A 37 -7.47 -18.46 -18.49
N PRO A 38 -6.15 -18.56 -18.21
CA PRO A 38 -5.26 -17.41 -18.28
C PRO A 38 -5.32 -16.76 -19.67
N GLN A 39 -5.45 -15.43 -19.71
CA GLN A 39 -5.40 -14.67 -20.96
C GLN A 39 -3.98 -14.60 -21.52
N LEU A 40 -2.99 -14.51 -20.63
CA LEU A 40 -1.57 -14.49 -20.97
C LEU A 40 -0.95 -15.87 -20.70
N ASN A 41 -0.16 -16.35 -21.66
CA ASN A 41 0.58 -17.61 -21.54
C ASN A 41 1.95 -17.38 -20.88
N ILE A 42 1.95 -16.92 -19.64
CA ILE A 42 3.17 -16.65 -18.87
C ILE A 42 3.34 -17.76 -17.83
N GLU A 43 4.51 -18.39 -17.82
CA GLU A 43 4.86 -19.38 -16.81
C GLU A 43 4.86 -18.76 -15.40
N LEU A 44 4.40 -19.52 -14.40
CA LEU A 44 4.17 -18.98 -13.05
C LEU A 44 5.45 -18.45 -12.37
N TYR A 45 6.61 -19.02 -12.68
CA TYR A 45 7.88 -18.55 -12.13
C TYR A 45 8.35 -17.21 -12.75
N HIS A 46 7.71 -16.75 -13.83
CA HIS A 46 7.90 -15.40 -14.38
C HIS A 46 6.90 -14.37 -13.83
N VAL A 47 5.97 -14.79 -12.96
CA VAL A 47 5.00 -13.88 -12.32
C VAL A 47 5.54 -13.50 -10.94
N ILE A 48 6.27 -12.39 -10.91
CA ILE A 48 7.01 -11.93 -9.72
C ILE A 48 6.14 -10.96 -8.92
N PRO A 49 6.03 -11.12 -7.59
CA PRO A 49 5.25 -10.22 -6.76
C PRO A 49 5.87 -8.83 -6.68
N ASP A 50 5.04 -7.81 -6.78
CA ASP A 50 5.43 -6.43 -6.52
C ASP A 50 5.62 -6.20 -5.00
N GLU A 51 6.78 -5.67 -4.64
CA GLU A 51 7.16 -5.48 -3.25
C GLU A 51 6.41 -4.34 -2.56
N LEU A 52 6.05 -3.30 -3.33
CA LEU A 52 5.26 -2.20 -2.81
C LEU A 52 3.84 -2.66 -2.52
N HIS A 53 3.22 -3.41 -3.42
CA HIS A 53 1.90 -3.98 -3.19
C HIS A 53 1.87 -4.95 -2.01
N LEU A 54 2.93 -5.73 -1.82
CA LEU A 54 3.10 -6.55 -0.62
C LEU A 54 3.12 -5.71 0.65
N LEU A 55 3.92 -4.63 0.69
CA LEU A 55 3.91 -3.69 1.81
C LEU A 55 2.50 -3.13 2.05
N LEU A 56 1.85 -2.64 1.00
CA LEU A 56 0.53 -2.02 1.10
C LEU A 56 -0.47 -2.97 1.77
N ARG A 57 -0.54 -4.22 1.32
CA ARG A 57 -1.53 -5.20 1.78
C ARG A 57 -1.24 -5.73 3.18
N ILE A 58 0.02 -5.90 3.55
CA ILE A 58 0.37 -6.32 4.91
C ILE A 58 0.15 -5.18 5.89
N MET A 59 0.54 -3.95 5.54
CA MET A 59 0.29 -2.78 6.38
C MET A 59 -1.19 -2.49 6.59
N ASP A 60 -2.05 -2.74 5.59
CA ASP A 60 -3.51 -2.62 5.78
C ASP A 60 -4.02 -3.57 6.87
N VAL A 61 -3.50 -4.80 6.94
CA VAL A 61 -3.83 -5.74 8.01
C VAL A 61 -3.35 -5.23 9.36
N LEU A 62 -2.09 -4.79 9.45
CA LEU A 62 -1.53 -4.30 10.71
C LEU A 62 -2.26 -3.06 11.23
N ILE A 63 -2.56 -2.09 10.36
CA ILE A 63 -3.30 -0.87 10.72
C ILE A 63 -4.74 -1.22 11.12
N ASN A 64 -5.42 -2.09 10.36
CA ASN A 64 -6.77 -2.51 10.69
C ASN A 64 -6.84 -3.22 12.06
N ASN A 65 -5.81 -3.99 12.40
CA ASN A 65 -5.73 -4.62 13.71
C ASN A 65 -5.60 -3.59 14.84
N LEU A 66 -4.79 -2.53 14.66
CA LEU A 66 -4.68 -1.43 15.63
C LEU A 66 -6.00 -0.68 15.79
N VAL A 67 -6.65 -0.33 14.67
CA VAL A 67 -7.95 0.38 14.69
C VAL A 67 -9.01 -0.44 15.40
N LYS A 68 -9.10 -1.74 15.11
CA LYS A 68 -10.04 -2.64 15.78
C LYS A 68 -9.74 -2.76 17.26
N ASP A 69 -8.48 -2.83 17.66
CA ASP A 69 -8.13 -2.91 19.07
C ASP A 69 -8.55 -1.65 19.82
N ALA A 70 -8.23 -0.47 19.28
CA ALA A 70 -8.62 0.81 19.87
C ALA A 70 -10.15 0.94 20.02
N ILE A 71 -10.92 0.58 18.98
CA ILE A 71 -12.39 0.59 19.04
C ILE A 71 -12.91 -0.40 20.09
N ASN A 72 -12.41 -1.64 20.09
CA ASN A 72 -12.83 -2.63 21.10
C ASN A 72 -12.47 -2.18 22.52
N TRP A 73 -11.39 -1.40 22.67
CA TRP A 73 -10.99 -0.83 23.95
C TRP A 73 -11.95 0.27 24.40
N ASP A 74 -12.25 1.22 23.52
CA ASP A 74 -13.27 2.24 23.79
C ASP A 74 -14.63 1.58 24.12
N ASP A 75 -15.04 0.56 23.38
CA ASP A 75 -16.29 -0.20 23.64
C ASP A 75 -16.28 -0.87 25.03
N SER A 76 -15.13 -1.43 25.43
CA SER A 76 -14.97 -2.07 26.74
C SER A 76 -15.10 -1.05 27.88
N ASP A 77 -14.46 0.12 27.74
CA ASP A 77 -14.50 1.19 28.74
C ASP A 77 -15.89 1.84 28.83
N ASN A 78 -16.62 1.86 27.71
CA ASN A 78 -17.97 2.41 27.61
C ASN A 78 -19.08 1.42 27.99
N TRP A 79 -18.79 0.12 28.13
CA TRP A 79 -19.80 -0.94 28.33
C TRP A 79 -20.79 -0.66 29.46
N LYS A 80 -20.32 -0.07 30.58
CA LYS A 80 -21.16 0.26 31.75
C LYS A 80 -21.63 1.71 31.80
N ARG A 81 -21.24 2.53 30.82
CA ARG A 81 -21.51 3.97 30.80
C ARG A 81 -22.77 4.28 30.00
N LYS A 82 -23.45 5.38 30.34
CA LYS A 82 -24.56 5.87 29.53
C LYS A 82 -24.03 6.35 28.18
N LYS A 83 -24.83 6.25 27.13
CA LYS A 83 -24.43 6.66 25.77
C LYS A 83 -23.95 8.11 25.68
N SER A 84 -24.47 9.02 26.52
CA SER A 84 -24.03 10.42 26.61
C SER A 84 -22.63 10.60 27.20
N GLU A 85 -22.09 9.58 27.88
CA GLU A 85 -20.79 9.58 28.56
C GLU A 85 -19.76 8.74 27.79
N HIS A 86 -20.12 8.22 26.61
CA HIS A 86 -19.23 7.41 25.79
C HIS A 86 -18.08 8.27 25.26
N THR A 87 -16.86 7.78 25.45
CA THR A 87 -15.62 8.43 24.98
C THR A 87 -14.91 7.55 23.98
N ASN A 88 -14.26 8.15 22.98
CA ASN A 88 -13.42 7.44 21.99
C ASN A 88 -11.94 7.77 22.23
N THR A 89 -11.50 7.63 23.48
CA THR A 89 -10.18 8.09 23.93
C THR A 89 -9.08 7.33 23.19
N HIS A 90 -9.16 6.01 23.16
CA HIS A 90 -8.12 5.15 22.58
C HIS A 90 -8.03 5.33 21.07
N LEU A 91 -9.18 5.44 20.38
CA LEU A 91 -9.20 5.75 18.95
C LEU A 91 -8.63 7.15 18.65
N THR A 92 -8.86 8.12 19.53
CA THR A 92 -8.34 9.49 19.38
C THR A 92 -6.82 9.51 19.58
N GLU A 93 -6.31 8.83 20.60
CA GLU A 93 -4.88 8.70 20.85
C GLU A 93 -4.15 7.99 19.70
N LEU A 94 -4.75 6.95 19.12
CA LEU A 94 -4.22 6.30 17.91
C LEU A 94 -4.15 7.27 16.71
N LYS A 95 -5.19 8.11 16.53
CA LYS A 95 -5.20 9.14 15.48
C LYS A 95 -4.10 10.17 15.70
N ASP A 96 -3.92 10.63 16.94
CA ASP A 96 -2.94 11.67 17.28
C ASP A 96 -1.51 11.14 17.19
N ALA A 97 -1.25 9.92 17.65
CA ALA A 97 0.04 9.24 17.46
C ALA A 97 0.41 9.15 15.98
N ARG A 98 -0.56 8.86 15.11
CA ARG A 98 -0.33 8.81 13.67
C ARG A 98 -0.14 10.18 13.03
N ARG A 99 -0.95 11.17 13.40
CA ARG A 99 -0.81 12.56 12.95
C ARG A 99 0.53 13.14 13.35
N SER A 100 1.06 12.77 14.52
CA SER A 100 2.40 13.17 14.96
C SER A 100 3.54 12.51 14.16
N CYS A 101 3.27 11.48 13.34
CA CYS A 101 4.19 11.00 12.30
C CYS A 101 4.07 11.82 11.00
N GLY A 102 3.30 12.92 10.99
CA GLY A 102 3.06 13.77 9.82
C GLY A 102 2.16 13.12 8.76
N ILE A 103 1.27 12.21 9.15
CA ILE A 103 0.39 11.49 8.23
C ILE A 103 -1.05 11.69 8.68
N SER A 104 -1.87 12.27 7.79
CA SER A 104 -3.31 12.42 8.03
C SER A 104 -3.98 11.06 8.17
N PHE A 105 -4.84 10.92 9.17
CA PHE A 105 -5.55 9.68 9.45
C PHE A 105 -6.90 9.97 10.09
N ASP A 106 -7.94 9.42 9.47
CA ASP A 106 -9.29 9.40 10.00
C ASP A 106 -9.88 7.99 9.86
N VAL A 107 -10.86 7.72 10.71
CA VAL A 107 -11.58 6.44 10.81
C VAL A 107 -13.06 6.77 10.86
N TRP A 108 -13.86 6.09 10.04
CA TRP A 108 -15.31 6.26 9.97
C TRP A 108 -16.03 4.92 9.89
N GLU A 109 -17.23 4.87 10.45
CA GLU A 109 -18.09 3.70 10.33
C GLU A 109 -18.75 3.68 8.94
N LYS A 110 -18.75 2.52 8.29
CA LYS A 110 -19.51 2.29 7.06
C LYS A 110 -20.99 2.32 7.38
N LYS A 111 -21.75 2.97 6.51
CA LYS A 111 -23.21 2.96 6.57
C LYS A 111 -23.75 1.78 5.77
N ASN A 112 -24.74 1.11 6.33
CA ASN A 112 -25.58 0.16 5.63
C ASN A 112 -26.46 0.89 4.59
N ALA A 113 -27.15 0.13 3.73
CA ALA A 113 -28.08 0.67 2.75
C ALA A 113 -29.24 1.47 3.39
N ASP A 114 -29.56 1.19 4.65
CA ASP A 114 -30.57 1.91 5.46
C ASP A 114 -30.01 3.18 6.15
N GLY A 115 -28.74 3.53 5.90
CA GLY A 115 -28.08 4.69 6.48
C GLY A 115 -27.60 4.51 7.93
N LYS A 116 -27.85 3.36 8.56
CA LYS A 116 -27.39 3.05 9.92
C LYS A 116 -25.95 2.57 9.93
N GLY A 117 -25.30 2.69 11.08
CA GLY A 117 -23.96 2.14 11.33
C GLY A 117 -23.93 0.62 11.10
N SER A 118 -22.95 0.16 10.34
CA SER A 118 -22.77 -1.26 10.00
C SER A 118 -21.97 -2.05 11.04
N GLY A 119 -21.39 -1.39 12.04
CA GLY A 119 -20.37 -1.95 12.92
C GLY A 119 -19.04 -2.22 12.20
N GLN A 120 -18.93 -1.92 10.91
CA GLN A 120 -17.69 -2.05 10.14
C GLN A 120 -17.06 -0.67 9.95
N TYR A 121 -15.77 -0.57 10.21
CA TYR A 121 -15.02 0.68 10.10
C TYR A 121 -14.12 0.66 8.86
N ASP A 122 -14.01 1.82 8.22
CA ASP A 122 -13.01 2.11 7.22
C ASP A 122 -12.10 3.24 7.70
N PHE A 123 -10.97 3.41 7.04
CA PHE A 123 -9.99 4.43 7.40
C PHE A 123 -9.34 5.03 6.16
N THR A 124 -8.68 6.18 6.33
CA THR A 124 -7.97 6.86 5.25
C THR A 124 -7.04 5.89 4.54
N SER A 125 -7.11 5.79 3.21
CA SER A 125 -6.18 4.98 2.41
C SER A 125 -4.84 5.70 2.29
N HIS A 126 -3.73 4.98 2.46
CA HIS A 126 -2.38 5.55 2.42
C HIS A 126 -1.56 5.04 1.27
N MET A 127 -0.75 5.94 0.73
CA MET A 127 0.18 5.64 -0.36
C MET A 127 1.44 4.96 0.18
N GLY A 128 2.26 4.45 -0.75
CA GLY A 128 3.49 3.73 -0.43
C GLY A 128 4.46 4.48 0.48
N ALA A 129 4.63 5.79 0.27
CA ALA A 129 5.51 6.63 1.08
C ALA A 129 5.04 6.71 2.55
N ASP A 130 3.75 6.97 2.74
CA ASP A 130 3.15 7.07 4.07
C ASP A 130 3.27 5.74 4.83
N LYS A 131 2.96 4.62 4.18
CA LYS A 131 3.05 3.31 4.84
C LYS A 131 4.48 2.94 5.23
N LYS A 132 5.49 3.31 4.43
CA LYS A 132 6.90 3.14 4.80
C LYS A 132 7.28 3.98 6.02
N LYS A 133 6.81 5.22 6.06
CA LYS A 133 7.07 6.12 7.18
C LYS A 133 6.41 5.60 8.47
N LEU A 134 5.16 5.15 8.40
CA LEU A 134 4.48 4.55 9.56
C LEU A 134 5.14 3.28 10.05
N LEU A 135 5.54 2.39 9.14
CA LEU A 135 6.22 1.15 9.49
C LEU A 135 7.52 1.43 10.27
N LYS A 136 8.19 2.55 9.98
CA LYS A 136 9.42 2.97 10.66
C LYS A 136 9.14 3.69 11.98
N GLU A 137 8.20 4.64 12.00
CA GLU A 137 8.08 5.61 13.11
C GLU A 137 7.00 5.26 14.14
N LEU A 138 5.88 4.68 13.71
CA LEU A 138 4.73 4.44 14.58
C LEU A 138 5.00 3.48 15.76
N PRO A 139 5.81 2.41 15.61
CA PRO A 139 6.06 1.47 16.73
C PRO A 139 6.61 2.14 17.99
N SER A 140 7.46 3.17 17.83
CA SER A 140 8.01 3.95 18.96
C SER A 140 6.97 4.72 19.77
N LYS A 141 5.74 4.82 19.26
CA LYS A 141 4.61 5.53 19.86
C LYS A 141 3.52 4.59 20.35
N PHE A 142 3.75 3.27 20.34
CA PHE A 142 2.77 2.28 20.77
C PHE A 142 2.48 2.32 22.27
N ASN A 143 3.45 2.74 23.07
CA ASN A 143 3.25 2.91 24.49
C ASN A 143 2.15 3.95 24.76
N GLY A 144 1.13 3.57 25.51
CA GLY A 144 -0.03 4.40 25.82
C GLY A 144 -1.18 4.31 24.82
N ILE A 145 -0.95 3.89 23.56
CA ILE A 145 -2.03 3.78 22.55
C ILE A 145 -2.47 2.33 22.27
N ILE A 146 -1.70 1.34 22.76
CA ILE A 146 -2.03 -0.08 22.74
C ILE A 146 -2.11 -0.58 24.17
N ARG A 147 -2.97 -1.58 24.41
CA ARG A 147 -3.10 -2.24 25.71
C ARG A 147 -1.72 -2.69 26.25
N PRO A 148 -1.38 -2.39 27.52
CA PRO A 148 -0.07 -2.72 28.08
C PRO A 148 0.32 -4.19 27.94
N GLU A 149 -0.64 -5.11 28.03
CA GLU A 149 -0.41 -6.56 27.98
C GLU A 149 -0.01 -7.07 26.60
N THR A 150 -0.28 -6.29 25.55
CA THR A 150 -0.07 -6.66 24.14
C THR A 150 0.92 -5.75 23.41
N CYS A 151 1.17 -4.55 23.95
CA CYS A 151 2.00 -3.50 23.34
C CYS A 151 3.35 -4.02 22.84
N ASN A 152 4.14 -4.65 23.72
CA ASN A 152 5.50 -5.13 23.38
C ASN A 152 5.49 -6.12 22.21
N THR A 153 4.52 -7.03 22.18
CA THR A 153 4.41 -8.03 21.11
C THR A 153 3.96 -7.39 19.80
N VAL A 154 3.03 -6.42 19.84
CA VAL A 154 2.60 -5.69 18.64
C VAL A 154 3.75 -4.84 18.08
N GLU A 155 4.52 -4.19 18.94
CA GLU A 155 5.73 -3.46 18.56
C GLU A 155 6.73 -4.37 17.85
N GLU A 156 7.01 -5.54 18.43
CA GLU A 156 7.91 -6.54 17.86
C GLU A 156 7.43 -7.03 16.48
N ILE A 157 6.11 -7.25 16.30
CA ILE A 157 5.53 -7.62 15.00
C ILE A 157 5.84 -6.55 13.95
N TRP A 158 5.66 -5.27 14.26
CA TRP A 158 5.93 -4.19 13.32
C TRP A 158 7.42 -4.03 13.02
N GLN A 159 8.28 -4.08 14.04
CA GLN A 159 9.73 -3.96 13.89
C GLN A 159 10.32 -5.12 13.06
N LYS A 160 9.90 -6.37 13.34
CA LYS A 160 10.32 -7.53 12.54
C LYS A 160 9.82 -7.42 11.10
N PHE A 161 8.60 -6.91 10.87
CA PHE A 161 8.13 -6.68 9.51
C PHE A 161 8.94 -5.61 8.78
N TYR A 162 9.33 -4.54 9.47
CA TYR A 162 10.22 -3.52 8.92
C TYR A 162 11.55 -4.13 8.44
N ILE A 163 12.16 -5.00 9.24
CA ILE A 163 13.39 -5.72 8.88
C ILE A 163 13.17 -6.62 7.66
N ILE A 164 12.09 -7.43 7.66
CA ILE A 164 11.74 -8.29 6.52
C ILE A 164 11.55 -7.47 5.24
N TYR A 165 10.84 -6.34 5.33
CA TYR A 165 10.63 -5.47 4.17
C TYR A 165 11.93 -4.83 3.66
N ALA A 166 12.87 -4.50 4.55
CA ALA A 166 14.21 -4.06 4.17
C ALA A 166 14.98 -5.17 3.40
N MET A 167 14.86 -6.43 3.82
CA MET A 167 15.47 -7.56 3.09
C MET A 167 14.86 -7.71 1.69
N ILE A 168 13.54 -7.65 1.57
CA ILE A 168 12.81 -7.70 0.29
C ILE A 168 13.26 -6.60 -0.67
N THR A 169 13.45 -5.39 -0.15
CA THR A 169 13.79 -4.21 -0.95
C THR A 169 15.29 -4.05 -1.20
N CYS A 170 16.10 -4.98 -0.71
CA CYS A 170 17.55 -4.98 -0.92
C CYS A 170 17.88 -5.29 -2.39
N LYS A 171 18.56 -4.36 -3.06
CA LYS A 171 19.00 -4.52 -4.46
C LYS A 171 20.10 -5.55 -4.62
N LYS A 172 20.93 -5.75 -3.59
CA LYS A 172 22.08 -6.65 -3.59
C LYS A 172 22.11 -7.45 -2.28
N PRO A 173 21.19 -8.42 -2.12
CA PRO A 173 21.13 -9.25 -0.93
C PRO A 173 22.37 -10.14 -0.81
N THR A 174 22.89 -10.30 0.41
CA THR A 174 23.97 -11.26 0.70
C THR A 174 23.44 -12.69 0.73
N ALA A 175 24.32 -13.68 0.58
CA ALA A 175 23.95 -15.09 0.66
C ALA A 175 23.32 -15.44 2.02
N GLU A 176 23.93 -14.97 3.11
CA GLU A 176 23.41 -15.14 4.48
C GLU A 176 21.99 -14.57 4.62
N MET A 177 21.76 -13.36 4.11
CA MET A 177 20.44 -12.74 4.17
C MET A 177 19.38 -13.54 3.41
N MET A 178 19.72 -14.13 2.27
CA MET A 178 18.80 -14.99 1.51
C MET A 178 18.50 -16.31 2.24
N THR A 179 19.51 -16.93 2.84
CA THR A 179 19.37 -18.17 3.62
C THR A 179 18.50 -17.95 4.86
N ASP A 180 18.70 -16.85 5.58
CA ASP A 180 17.96 -16.54 6.81
C ASP A 180 16.52 -16.09 6.58
N TYR A 181 16.22 -15.59 5.38
CA TYR A 181 14.95 -14.91 5.08
C TYR A 181 13.72 -15.78 5.34
N HIS A 182 13.74 -17.06 4.94
CA HIS A 182 12.61 -17.96 5.17
C HIS A 182 12.37 -18.19 6.67
N GLY A 183 13.43 -18.33 7.46
CA GLY A 183 13.34 -18.47 8.92
C GLY A 183 12.68 -17.24 9.55
N LYS A 184 13.19 -16.04 9.25
CA LYS A 184 12.68 -14.77 9.79
C LYS A 184 11.22 -14.51 9.43
N THR A 185 10.82 -14.78 8.19
CA THR A 185 9.42 -14.60 7.76
C THR A 185 8.47 -15.63 8.37
N LYS A 186 8.91 -16.88 8.55
CA LYS A 186 8.15 -17.93 9.23
C LYS A 186 7.94 -17.61 10.70
N GLU A 187 8.98 -17.15 11.39
CA GLU A 187 8.92 -16.66 12.78
C GLU A 187 7.95 -15.49 12.91
N TRP A 188 8.01 -14.52 11.99
CA TRP A 188 7.12 -13.37 12.00
C TRP A 188 5.65 -13.77 11.89
N ILE A 189 5.28 -14.72 11.01
CA ILE A 189 3.90 -15.22 10.94
C ILE A 189 3.51 -15.96 12.22
N ASN A 190 4.42 -16.71 12.84
CA ASN A 190 4.13 -17.38 14.10
C ASN A 190 3.88 -16.37 15.24
N LEU A 191 4.70 -15.32 15.32
CA LEU A 191 4.51 -14.21 16.25
C LEU A 191 3.18 -13.51 16.00
N PHE A 192 2.84 -13.20 14.74
CA PHE A 192 1.55 -12.63 14.37
C PHE A 192 0.39 -13.49 14.86
N ILE A 193 0.42 -14.81 14.63
CA ILE A 193 -0.68 -15.72 15.04
C ILE A 193 -0.74 -15.92 16.56
N SER A 194 0.37 -15.74 17.28
CA SER A 194 0.38 -15.87 18.74
C SER A 194 -0.58 -14.89 19.45
N MET A 195 -0.90 -13.78 18.79
CA MET A 195 -1.81 -12.76 19.28
C MET A 195 -3.30 -13.05 19.04
N ARG A 196 -3.64 -14.15 18.36
CA ARG A 196 -5.03 -14.48 17.94
C ARG A 196 -6.05 -14.51 19.08
N ASP A 197 -5.61 -14.91 20.28
CA ASP A 197 -6.45 -15.11 21.46
C ASP A 197 -6.47 -13.85 22.35
N LYS A 198 -5.58 -12.88 22.07
CA LYS A 198 -5.45 -11.63 22.83
C LYS A 198 -6.03 -10.41 22.11
N MET A 199 -5.93 -10.39 20.78
CA MET A 199 -6.35 -9.25 19.96
C MET A 199 -7.09 -9.72 18.71
N ASN A 200 -8.18 -9.02 18.38
CA ASN A 200 -8.88 -9.26 17.12
C ASN A 200 -7.98 -8.90 15.94
N GLY A 201 -8.03 -9.68 14.86
CA GLY A 201 -7.23 -9.41 13.68
C GLY A 201 -6.00 -10.29 13.46
N TYR A 202 -5.56 -11.04 14.48
CA TYR A 202 -4.33 -11.84 14.44
C TYR A 202 -4.54 -13.34 14.18
N LYS A 203 -5.76 -13.75 13.82
CA LYS A 203 -6.09 -15.15 13.53
C LYS A 203 -5.53 -15.65 12.20
N LYS A 204 -5.39 -16.98 12.07
CA LYS A 204 -4.94 -17.65 10.83
C LYS A 204 -5.74 -17.26 9.59
N ALA A 205 -7.05 -17.02 9.74
CA ALA A 205 -7.92 -16.61 8.64
C ALA A 205 -7.57 -15.22 8.06
N ASN A 206 -6.78 -14.42 8.77
CA ASN A 206 -6.35 -13.09 8.33
C ASN A 206 -4.97 -13.11 7.67
N ILE A 207 -4.34 -14.28 7.51
CA ILE A 207 -3.13 -14.43 6.71
C ILE A 207 -3.51 -14.19 5.25
N THR A 208 -3.02 -13.10 4.67
CA THR A 208 -3.33 -12.74 3.29
C THR A 208 -2.50 -13.55 2.29
N PRO A 209 -2.91 -13.62 1.02
CA PRO A 209 -2.09 -14.18 -0.05
C PRO A 209 -0.69 -13.53 -0.11
N TYR A 210 -0.58 -12.22 0.17
CA TYR A 210 0.72 -11.53 0.21
C TYR A 210 1.60 -12.00 1.37
N MET A 211 1.04 -12.29 2.55
CA MET A 211 1.80 -12.92 3.64
C MET A 211 2.27 -14.33 3.28
N HIS A 212 1.45 -15.10 2.56
CA HIS A 212 1.84 -16.42 2.07
C HIS A 212 2.98 -16.32 1.03
N ILE A 213 2.84 -15.45 0.04
CA ILE A 213 3.87 -15.15 -0.96
C ILE A 213 5.18 -14.74 -0.29
N MET A 214 5.08 -13.87 0.72
CA MET A 214 6.24 -13.40 1.48
C MET A 214 7.07 -14.53 2.08
N VAL A 215 6.41 -15.57 2.61
CA VAL A 215 7.08 -16.70 3.27
C VAL A 215 7.58 -17.73 2.27
N TYR A 216 6.74 -18.18 1.34
CA TYR A 216 7.07 -19.37 0.54
C TYR A 216 7.52 -19.09 -0.89
N HIS A 217 7.22 -17.90 -1.44
CA HIS A 217 7.53 -17.60 -2.85
C HIS A 217 8.70 -16.63 -3.01
N ILE A 218 8.82 -15.61 -2.15
CA ILE A 218 9.98 -14.70 -2.19
C ILE A 218 11.33 -15.43 -2.05
N PRO A 219 11.53 -16.40 -1.14
CA PRO A 219 12.82 -17.09 -1.07
C PRO A 219 13.16 -17.81 -2.38
N LYS A 220 12.17 -18.37 -3.09
CA LYS A 220 12.37 -18.98 -4.41
C LYS A 220 12.77 -17.96 -5.48
N PHE A 221 12.23 -16.75 -5.41
CA PHE A 221 12.68 -15.68 -6.29
C PHE A 221 14.08 -15.16 -5.93
N PHE A 222 14.51 -15.23 -4.67
CA PHE A 222 15.91 -14.99 -4.31
C PHE A 222 16.85 -16.06 -4.87
N GLU A 223 16.46 -17.34 -4.85
CA GLU A 223 17.24 -18.40 -5.49
C GLU A 223 17.45 -18.12 -6.99
N LEU A 224 16.36 -17.80 -7.70
CA LEU A 224 16.31 -17.59 -9.15
C LEU A 224 16.97 -16.27 -9.61
N TYR A 225 16.58 -15.15 -8.99
CA TYR A 225 16.91 -13.81 -9.49
C TYR A 225 17.86 -13.03 -8.59
N LYS A 226 18.26 -13.60 -7.45
CA LYS A 226 19.03 -12.97 -6.36
C LYS A 226 18.27 -11.85 -5.66
N THR A 227 17.56 -10.98 -6.37
CA THR A 227 16.72 -9.92 -5.78
C THR A 227 15.39 -9.83 -6.53
N ILE A 228 14.34 -9.47 -5.81
CA ILE A 228 13.06 -9.11 -6.44
C ILE A 228 12.90 -7.61 -6.67
N LYS A 229 13.78 -6.77 -6.10
CA LYS A 229 13.63 -5.32 -6.12
C LYS A 229 13.68 -4.73 -7.54
N VAL A 230 14.36 -5.40 -8.46
CA VAL A 230 14.47 -4.98 -9.86
C VAL A 230 13.15 -5.12 -10.63
N PHE A 231 12.22 -5.95 -10.16
CA PHE A 231 10.93 -6.21 -10.80
C PHE A 231 9.80 -5.35 -10.22
N THR A 232 10.15 -4.25 -9.54
CA THR A 232 9.15 -3.35 -8.94
C THR A 232 8.25 -2.72 -10.02
N GLY A 233 6.94 -2.72 -9.78
CA GLY A 233 5.95 -2.10 -10.66
C GLY A 233 5.84 -0.58 -10.50
N GLN A 234 6.63 0.03 -9.60
CA GLN A 234 6.59 1.48 -9.34
C GLN A 234 6.76 2.35 -10.59
N GLY A 235 7.56 1.89 -11.57
CA GLY A 235 7.72 2.59 -12.85
C GLY A 235 6.42 2.62 -13.66
N VAL A 236 5.68 1.51 -13.68
CA VAL A 236 4.40 1.40 -14.38
C VAL A 236 3.34 2.27 -13.70
N GLU A 237 3.30 2.29 -12.37
CA GLU A 237 2.36 3.15 -11.64
C GLU A 237 2.64 4.64 -11.89
N ARG A 238 3.91 5.04 -11.95
CA ARG A 238 4.27 6.41 -12.30
C ARG A 238 3.84 6.78 -13.73
N ASN A 239 3.93 5.85 -14.67
CA ASN A 239 3.46 6.09 -16.03
C ASN A 239 1.94 6.31 -16.05
N ASN A 240 1.18 5.58 -15.23
CA ASN A 240 -0.27 5.80 -15.07
C ASN A 240 -0.58 7.21 -14.56
N ASP A 241 0.18 7.72 -13.58
CA ASP A 241 0.02 9.08 -13.06
C ASP A 241 0.30 10.14 -14.15
N VAL A 242 1.36 9.94 -14.94
CA VAL A 242 1.72 10.84 -16.05
C VAL A 242 0.63 10.83 -17.13
N ALA A 243 0.18 9.64 -17.54
CA ALA A 243 -0.89 9.47 -18.51
C ALA A 243 -2.17 10.19 -18.06
N ARG A 244 -2.55 10.02 -16.78
CA ARG A 244 -3.69 10.74 -16.20
C ARG A 244 -3.51 12.26 -16.24
N ASN A 245 -2.33 12.76 -15.91
CA ASN A 245 -2.05 14.21 -15.97
C ASN A 245 -2.19 14.77 -17.39
N ILE A 246 -1.72 14.02 -18.39
CA ILE A 246 -1.85 14.40 -19.80
C ILE A 246 -3.32 14.52 -20.18
N VAL A 247 -4.12 13.49 -19.87
CA VAL A 247 -5.56 13.48 -20.19
C VAL A 247 -6.32 14.62 -19.51
N LEU A 248 -5.97 14.93 -18.26
CA LEU A 248 -6.67 15.95 -17.48
C LEU A 248 -6.31 17.39 -17.88
N HIS A 249 -5.05 17.65 -18.25
CA HIS A 249 -4.55 19.02 -18.38
C HIS A 249 -3.95 19.38 -19.75
N LYS A 250 -3.62 18.38 -20.57
CA LYS A 250 -2.82 18.58 -21.80
C LYS A 250 -3.45 17.96 -23.05
N SER A 251 -4.57 17.28 -22.91
CA SER A 251 -5.34 16.67 -24.01
C SER A 251 -6.64 17.44 -24.24
N ASN A 252 -7.08 17.47 -25.49
CA ASN A 252 -8.43 17.94 -25.85
C ASN A 252 -9.50 16.84 -25.68
N LYS A 253 -9.10 15.64 -25.23
CA LYS A 253 -9.92 14.46 -24.94
C LYS A 253 -10.56 13.80 -26.17
N PHE A 254 -10.19 14.19 -27.38
CA PHE A 254 -10.69 13.56 -28.61
C PHE A 254 -10.03 12.20 -28.87
N ASP A 255 -8.71 12.12 -28.69
CA ASP A 255 -7.90 10.91 -28.83
C ASP A 255 -6.92 10.85 -27.64
N SER A 256 -7.48 10.59 -26.45
CA SER A 256 -6.71 10.62 -25.19
C SER A 256 -5.51 9.66 -25.24
N THR A 257 -5.68 8.49 -25.85
CA THR A 257 -4.62 7.49 -25.98
C THR A 257 -3.52 7.98 -26.92
N GLY A 258 -3.86 8.50 -28.09
CA GLY A 258 -2.87 9.07 -29.01
C GLY A 258 -2.16 10.29 -28.44
N ASP A 259 -2.85 11.13 -27.66
CA ASP A 259 -2.25 12.28 -26.98
C ASP A 259 -1.22 11.86 -25.93
N ILE A 260 -1.51 10.82 -25.15
CA ILE A 260 -0.54 10.24 -24.21
C ILE A 260 0.70 9.77 -24.97
N LEU A 261 0.52 8.92 -25.99
CA LEU A 261 1.64 8.32 -26.73
C LEU A 261 2.49 9.37 -27.45
N ARG A 262 1.87 10.36 -28.09
CA ARG A 262 2.60 11.46 -28.77
C ARG A 262 3.39 12.29 -27.77
N LEU A 263 2.81 12.62 -26.62
CA LEU A 263 3.47 13.46 -25.63
C LEU A 263 4.61 12.70 -24.92
N GLU A 264 4.43 11.41 -24.63
CA GLU A 264 5.50 10.55 -24.14
C GLU A 264 6.66 10.44 -25.15
N SER A 265 6.36 10.18 -26.43
CA SER A 265 7.37 10.15 -27.50
C SER A 265 8.16 11.46 -27.55
N ARG A 266 7.45 12.60 -27.52
CA ARG A 266 8.09 13.93 -27.51
C ARG A 266 8.95 14.15 -26.27
N GLN A 267 8.51 13.74 -25.09
CA GLN A 267 9.33 13.85 -23.88
C GLN A 267 10.60 13.00 -23.96
N TRP A 268 10.50 11.82 -24.56
CA TRP A 268 11.64 10.94 -24.77
C TRP A 268 12.68 11.54 -25.71
N GLU A 269 12.25 12.13 -26.82
CA GLU A 269 13.12 12.84 -27.77
C GLU A 269 13.81 14.04 -27.13
N LEU A 270 13.08 14.78 -26.27
CA LEU A 270 13.56 15.99 -25.61
C LEU A 270 14.30 15.73 -24.28
N LYS A 271 14.51 14.47 -23.87
CA LYS A 271 15.02 14.14 -22.52
C LYS A 271 16.40 14.73 -22.18
N ASN A 272 17.21 15.00 -23.20
CA ASN A 272 18.54 15.59 -23.08
C ASN A 272 18.58 17.08 -23.47
N GLN A 273 17.40 17.70 -23.66
CA GLN A 273 17.29 19.10 -24.07
C GLN A 273 16.73 19.93 -22.92
N GLU A 274 17.34 21.08 -22.65
CA GLU A 274 16.84 22.03 -21.67
C GLU A 274 16.02 23.13 -22.36
N ARG A 275 14.88 23.48 -21.76
CA ARG A 275 14.04 24.55 -22.29
C ARG A 275 14.70 25.90 -22.01
N SER A 276 15.18 26.57 -23.06
CA SER A 276 15.60 27.96 -22.94
C SER A 276 14.39 28.87 -22.69
N LYS A 277 14.52 29.81 -21.75
CA LYS A 277 13.55 30.89 -21.62
C LYS A 277 13.59 31.70 -22.92
N ARG A 278 12.45 31.83 -23.60
CA ARG A 278 12.34 32.76 -24.72
C ARG A 278 12.71 34.15 -24.22
N LYS A 279 13.63 34.84 -24.90
CA LYS A 279 13.83 36.27 -24.69
C LYS A 279 12.53 36.96 -25.05
N TYR A 280 11.84 37.47 -24.03
CA TYR A 280 10.66 38.29 -24.21
C TYR A 280 11.09 39.75 -24.11
N GLU A 281 11.08 40.44 -25.24
CA GLU A 281 11.25 41.88 -25.27
C GLU A 281 9.88 42.52 -25.08
N LYS A 282 9.71 43.25 -23.97
CA LYS A 282 8.54 44.08 -23.74
C LYS A 282 8.56 45.18 -24.80
N ARG A 283 7.57 45.20 -25.69
CA ARG A 283 7.47 46.21 -26.76
C ARG A 283 6.86 47.54 -26.31
N ASN A 284 6.21 47.57 -25.14
CA ASN A 284 5.54 48.74 -24.61
C ASN A 284 5.75 48.79 -23.09
N ASP A 285 6.87 49.37 -22.68
CA ASP A 285 7.25 49.45 -21.26
C ASP A 285 6.23 50.26 -20.45
N HIS A 286 5.70 51.33 -21.02
CA HIS A 286 4.66 52.15 -20.39
C HIS A 286 3.40 51.35 -20.03
N TYR A 287 2.91 50.50 -20.94
CA TYR A 287 1.77 49.63 -20.68
C TYR A 287 2.03 48.66 -19.51
N TRP A 288 3.20 48.01 -19.54
CA TRP A 288 3.54 46.98 -18.54
C TRP A 288 3.88 47.54 -17.16
N GLU A 289 4.46 48.74 -17.10
CA GLU A 289 4.93 49.36 -15.85
C GLU A 289 3.88 50.28 -15.22
N HIS A 290 3.05 50.95 -16.03
CA HIS A 290 2.09 51.93 -15.52
C HIS A 290 0.63 51.53 -15.78
N GLU A 291 0.24 51.28 -17.04
CA GLU A 291 -1.18 51.08 -17.38
C GLU A 291 -1.78 49.81 -16.76
N LEU A 292 -1.03 48.71 -16.75
CA LEU A 292 -1.48 47.45 -16.16
C LEU A 292 -1.71 47.58 -14.64
N HIS A 293 -0.82 48.30 -13.95
CA HIS A 293 -0.93 48.52 -12.51
C HIS A 293 -2.14 49.39 -12.17
N LEU A 294 -2.38 50.45 -12.95
CA LEU A 294 -3.55 51.31 -12.81
C LEU A 294 -4.86 50.54 -13.08
N ALA A 295 -4.91 49.77 -14.17
CA ALA A 295 -6.08 48.97 -14.53
C ALA A 295 -6.44 47.91 -13.48
N ARG A 296 -5.42 47.28 -12.85
CA ARG A 296 -5.63 46.33 -11.74
C ARG A 296 -6.13 47.01 -10.48
N LYS A 297 -5.59 48.19 -10.15
CA LYS A 297 -6.00 48.98 -8.98
C LYS A 297 -7.45 49.47 -9.12
N ASP A 298 -7.85 49.88 -10.32
CA ASP A 298 -9.23 50.30 -10.60
C ASP A 298 -10.21 49.12 -10.58
N LYS A 299 -9.82 47.94 -11.07
CA LYS A 299 -10.64 46.73 -10.92
C LYS A 299 -10.87 46.37 -9.45
N SER A 300 -9.82 46.46 -8.62
CA SER A 300 -9.94 46.19 -7.18
C SER A 300 -10.83 47.22 -6.46
N ARG A 301 -10.87 48.47 -6.92
CA ARG A 301 -11.73 49.52 -6.35
C ARG A 301 -13.19 49.41 -6.76
N LYS A 302 -13.49 48.77 -7.89
CA LYS A 302 -14.86 48.53 -8.37
C LYS A 302 -15.52 47.28 -7.78
N LEU A 303 -14.75 46.47 -7.04
CA LEU A 303 -15.21 45.23 -6.39
C LEU A 303 -15.44 45.40 -4.87
N ASN A 304 -15.19 46.60 -4.34
CA ASN A 304 -15.59 47.06 -3.02
C ASN A 304 -16.71 48.08 -3.16
#